data_AF-A0A2A5HGW0-F1
#
_entry.id   AF-A0A2A5HGW0-F1
#
_cell.length_a   1.000
_cell.length_b   1.000
_cell.length_c   1.000
_cell.angle_alpha   90.00
_cell.angle_beta   90.00
_cell.angle_gamma   90.00
#
_symmetry.space_group_name_H-M   'P 1'
#
loop_
_entity.id
_entity.type
_entity.pdbx_description
1 polymer ?
#
loop_
_entity_poly.entity_id
_entity_poly.type
_entity_poly.pdbx_seq_one_letter_code
_entity_poly.pdbx_strand_id
1 'polypeptide(L)'
;MLSFKSRHFPKEVILQCVRWYCTYALSYRNIEEILAEKGVEADHSTLNRWVVFYAQKLEKEFHKKKKRPGDRWRLDERDTKAALRYLTQAIKRNGKPSLVNIDKSGANKAAVTQYNTDNSQRVVVRQCKYLNNIIEQDHRRIKRITRLMLGFKNFNSAQSTLAGIEVVAMIKKGQVKKNISRQLSCADQFYALAA
;
A
#
# COMPACT_ATOMS: atom_id res chain seq x y z
N MET A 1 -17.45 1.81 -8.49
CA MET A 1 -17.35 0.58 -9.29
C MET A 1 -16.25 0.74 -10.34
N LEU A 2 -15.30 -0.20 -10.39
CA LEU A 2 -14.24 -0.19 -11.40
C LEU A 2 -14.78 -0.70 -12.73
N SER A 3 -14.50 0.01 -13.83
CA SER A 3 -14.91 -0.46 -15.16
C SER A 3 -13.96 -1.56 -15.68
N PHE A 4 -14.56 -2.67 -16.07
CA PHE A 4 -13.94 -3.77 -16.81
C PHE A 4 -14.54 -3.92 -18.21
N LYS A 5 -15.32 -2.93 -18.66
CA LYS A 5 -15.91 -2.93 -20.02
C LYS A 5 -14.79 -3.02 -21.06
N SER A 6 -15.03 -3.81 -22.10
CA SER A 6 -14.11 -4.05 -23.22
C SER A 6 -12.80 -4.78 -22.85
N ARG A 7 -12.74 -5.44 -21.70
CA ARG A 7 -11.65 -6.38 -21.39
C ARG A 7 -11.98 -7.75 -21.97
N HIS A 8 -11.02 -8.36 -22.64
CA HIS A 8 -11.14 -9.71 -23.17
C HIS A 8 -11.32 -10.77 -22.07
N PHE A 9 -10.71 -10.51 -20.89
CA PHE A 9 -10.75 -11.44 -19.77
C PHE A 9 -11.83 -11.05 -18.75
N PRO A 10 -12.47 -12.04 -18.09
CA PRO A 10 -13.39 -11.80 -16.99
C PRO A 10 -12.74 -11.00 -15.87
N LYS A 11 -13.54 -10.18 -15.18
CA LYS A 11 -13.05 -9.33 -14.07
C LYS A 11 -12.44 -10.17 -12.94
N GLU A 12 -12.96 -11.37 -12.71
CA GLU A 12 -12.53 -12.31 -11.67
C GLU A 12 -11.09 -12.76 -11.91
N VAL A 13 -10.76 -13.12 -13.17
CA VAL A 13 -9.41 -13.50 -13.59
C VAL A 13 -8.44 -12.34 -13.38
N ILE A 14 -8.81 -11.16 -13.87
CA ILE A 14 -7.98 -9.95 -13.74
C ILE A 14 -7.70 -9.64 -12.26
N LEU A 15 -8.74 -9.60 -11.43
CA LEU A 15 -8.63 -9.27 -10.02
C LEU A 15 -7.84 -10.32 -9.24
N GLN A 16 -8.00 -11.60 -9.56
CA GLN A 16 -7.24 -12.68 -8.94
C GLN A 16 -5.75 -12.54 -9.25
N CYS A 17 -5.38 -12.23 -10.50
CA CYS A 17 -3.99 -11.98 -10.90
C CYS A 17 -3.38 -10.79 -10.15
N VAL A 18 -4.09 -9.65 -10.14
CA VAL A 18 -3.61 -8.45 -9.42
C VAL A 18 -3.45 -8.74 -7.93
N ARG A 19 -4.40 -9.46 -7.33
CA ARG A 19 -4.31 -9.86 -5.92
C ARG A 19 -3.10 -10.76 -5.67
N TRP A 20 -2.90 -11.79 -6.48
CA TRP A 20 -1.77 -12.72 -6.33
C TRP A 20 -0.43 -11.98 -6.42
N TYR A 21 -0.25 -11.13 -7.43
CA TYR A 21 0.96 -10.34 -7.58
C TYR A 21 1.22 -9.40 -6.40
N CYS A 22 0.18 -8.79 -5.82
CA CYS A 22 0.30 -7.89 -4.67
C CYS A 22 0.43 -8.62 -3.33
N THR A 23 0.06 -9.90 -3.27
CA THR A 23 -0.01 -10.68 -2.02
C THR A 23 1.22 -11.55 -1.81
N TYR A 24 1.63 -12.23 -2.87
CA TYR A 24 2.66 -13.26 -2.86
C TYR A 24 3.91 -12.77 -3.57
N ALA A 25 5.03 -13.39 -3.24
CA ALA A 25 6.29 -13.10 -3.91
C ALA A 25 6.34 -13.93 -5.20
N LEU A 26 5.53 -13.53 -6.19
CA LEU A 26 5.42 -14.18 -7.50
C LEU A 26 5.85 -13.20 -8.59
N SER A 27 6.55 -13.71 -9.61
CA SER A 27 6.81 -12.96 -10.83
C SER A 27 5.59 -12.97 -11.76
N TYR A 28 5.55 -12.08 -12.76
CA TYR A 28 4.51 -12.14 -13.79
C TYR A 28 4.55 -13.45 -14.58
N ARG A 29 5.74 -14.04 -14.79
CA ARG A 29 5.91 -15.35 -15.44
C ARG A 29 5.28 -16.47 -14.63
N ASN A 30 5.46 -16.47 -13.31
CA ASN A 30 4.82 -17.49 -12.47
C ASN A 30 3.30 -17.38 -12.49
N ILE A 31 2.75 -16.16 -12.57
CA ILE A 31 1.30 -16.00 -12.67
C ILE A 31 0.80 -16.46 -14.04
N GLU A 32 1.53 -16.19 -15.11
CA GLU A 32 1.27 -16.70 -16.47
C GLU A 32 1.23 -18.24 -16.48
N GLU A 33 2.23 -18.90 -15.87
CA GLU A 33 2.27 -20.38 -15.71
C GLU A 33 1.05 -20.90 -14.93
N ILE A 34 0.72 -20.30 -13.78
CA ILE A 34 -0.44 -20.70 -12.95
C ILE A 34 -1.77 -20.51 -13.70
N LEU A 35 -1.87 -19.49 -14.57
CA LEU A 35 -3.05 -19.30 -15.41
C LEU A 35 -3.13 -20.34 -16.52
N ALA A 36 -2.01 -20.66 -17.16
CA ALA A 36 -1.94 -21.70 -18.18
C ALA A 36 -2.35 -23.07 -17.63
N GLU A 37 -1.90 -23.44 -16.42
CA GLU A 37 -2.35 -24.64 -15.69
C GLU A 37 -3.87 -24.66 -15.45
N LYS A 38 -4.51 -23.50 -15.40
CA LYS A 38 -5.96 -23.33 -15.23
C LYS A 38 -6.70 -23.16 -16.56
N GLY A 39 -6.03 -23.34 -17.70
CA GLY A 39 -6.62 -23.20 -19.03
C GLY A 39 -6.85 -21.75 -19.47
N VAL A 40 -6.19 -20.77 -18.85
CA VAL A 40 -6.29 -19.35 -19.19
C VAL A 40 -4.97 -18.88 -19.82
N GLU A 41 -5.00 -18.62 -21.12
CA GLU A 41 -3.82 -18.13 -21.85
C GLU A 41 -3.74 -16.60 -21.75
N ALA A 42 -2.86 -16.10 -20.87
CA ALA A 42 -2.65 -14.67 -20.69
C ALA A 42 -1.15 -14.34 -20.54
N ASP A 43 -0.61 -13.62 -21.51
CA ASP A 43 0.81 -13.25 -21.52
C ASP A 43 1.20 -12.37 -20.31
N HIS A 44 2.40 -12.58 -19.78
CA HIS A 44 2.96 -11.83 -18.65
C HIS A 44 2.92 -10.29 -18.84
N SER A 45 3.01 -9.77 -20.07
CA SER A 45 2.87 -8.33 -20.33
C SER A 45 1.45 -7.82 -20.10
N THR A 46 0.44 -8.65 -20.37
CA THR A 46 -0.97 -8.37 -20.09
C THR A 46 -1.22 -8.29 -18.59
N LEU A 47 -0.61 -9.21 -17.82
CA LEU A 47 -0.66 -9.18 -16.35
C LEU A 47 -0.04 -7.90 -15.78
N ASN A 48 1.11 -7.48 -16.31
CA ASN A 48 1.74 -6.23 -15.91
C ASN A 48 0.83 -5.02 -16.17
N ARG A 49 0.20 -4.94 -17.35
CA ARG A 49 -0.76 -3.86 -17.66
C ARG A 49 -1.93 -3.85 -16.68
N TRP A 50 -2.44 -5.01 -16.28
CA TRP A 50 -3.51 -5.10 -15.28
C TRP A 50 -3.07 -4.61 -13.91
N VAL A 51 -1.90 -5.05 -13.41
CA VAL A 51 -1.40 -4.59 -12.11
C VAL A 51 -1.19 -3.08 -12.11
N VAL A 52 -0.50 -2.55 -13.11
CA VAL A 52 -0.21 -1.11 -13.20
C VAL A 52 -1.49 -0.27 -13.20
N PHE A 53 -2.52 -0.73 -13.91
CA PHE A 53 -3.79 -0.02 -14.05
C PHE A 53 -4.71 -0.18 -12.83
N TYR A 54 -4.95 -1.41 -12.39
CA TYR A 54 -5.97 -1.70 -11.38
C TYR A 54 -5.48 -1.47 -9.95
N ALA A 55 -4.20 -1.68 -9.65
CA ALA A 55 -3.69 -1.54 -8.27
C ALA A 55 -3.89 -0.11 -7.73
N GLN A 56 -3.66 0.93 -8.54
CA GLN A 56 -3.93 2.31 -8.12
C GLN A 56 -5.41 2.58 -7.91
N LYS A 57 -6.27 2.04 -8.76
CA LYS A 57 -7.71 2.26 -8.64
C LYS A 57 -8.28 1.56 -7.40
N LEU A 58 -7.80 0.36 -7.12
CA LEU A 58 -8.14 -0.39 -5.90
C LEU A 58 -7.66 0.35 -4.65
N GLU A 59 -6.47 0.98 -4.69
CA GLU A 59 -5.98 1.82 -3.58
C GLU A 59 -6.87 3.03 -3.31
N LYS A 60 -7.35 3.71 -4.37
CA LYS A 60 -8.29 4.82 -4.22
C LYS A 60 -9.62 4.38 -3.61
N GLU A 61 -10.18 3.26 -4.06
CA GLU A 61 -11.42 2.70 -3.49
C GLU A 61 -11.22 2.23 -2.04
N PHE A 62 -10.05 1.64 -1.74
CA PHE A 62 -9.70 1.25 -0.38
C PHE A 62 -9.67 2.46 0.56
N HIS A 63 -9.06 3.58 0.17
CA HIS A 63 -8.95 4.76 1.03
C HIS A 63 -10.31 5.37 1.42
N LYS A 64 -11.33 5.26 0.56
CA LYS A 64 -12.72 5.65 0.90
C LYS A 64 -13.31 4.78 2.02
N LYS A 65 -12.92 3.50 2.04
CA LYS A 65 -13.42 2.44 2.93
C LYS A 65 -12.49 2.18 4.13
N LYS A 66 -11.34 2.83 4.19
CA LYS A 66 -10.32 2.70 5.25
C LYS A 66 -10.81 3.34 6.55
N LYS A 67 -10.49 2.70 7.68
CA LYS A 67 -10.62 3.29 9.02
C LYS A 67 -9.59 4.40 9.17
N ARG A 68 -9.94 5.46 9.90
CA ARG A 68 -8.94 6.46 10.31
C ARG A 68 -7.81 5.75 11.07
N PRO A 69 -6.55 5.94 10.67
CA PRO A 69 -5.42 5.52 11.50
C PRO A 69 -5.51 6.18 12.86
N GLY A 70 -5.09 5.48 13.91
CA GLY A 70 -5.08 6.07 15.26
C GLY A 70 -4.13 7.27 15.38
N ASP A 71 -4.23 7.99 16.49
CA ASP A 71 -3.53 9.27 16.69
C ASP A 71 -2.01 9.14 16.90
N ARG A 72 -1.47 7.92 16.84
CA ARG A 72 -0.06 7.61 17.07
C ARG A 72 0.59 7.05 15.82
N TRP A 73 1.49 7.83 15.23
CA TRP A 73 2.12 7.52 13.96
C TRP A 73 3.58 7.13 14.14
N ARG A 74 4.20 6.61 13.07
CA ARG A 74 5.62 6.29 13.06
C ARG A 74 6.26 6.72 11.72
N LEU A 75 7.45 7.32 11.76
CA LEU A 75 8.21 7.80 10.60
C LEU A 75 9.59 7.10 10.53
N ASP A 76 10.13 6.97 9.31
CA ASP A 76 11.43 6.36 8.98
C ASP A 76 12.38 7.36 8.31
N GLU A 77 13.69 7.10 8.28
CA GLU A 77 14.76 8.05 7.93
C GLU A 77 14.68 8.59 6.49
N ARG A 78 14.80 9.93 6.34
CA ARG A 78 14.85 10.66 5.04
C ARG A 78 15.64 11.95 5.20
N ASP A 79 15.94 12.65 4.10
CA ASP A 79 16.36 14.05 4.17
C ASP A 79 15.22 14.96 4.69
N THR A 80 15.53 16.15 5.22
CA THR A 80 14.54 17.00 5.91
C THR A 80 13.39 17.43 5.01
N LYS A 81 13.67 17.74 3.73
CA LYS A 81 12.66 18.20 2.77
C LYS A 81 11.72 17.05 2.37
N ALA A 82 12.27 15.86 2.15
CA ALA A 82 11.54 14.65 1.87
C ALA A 82 10.74 14.17 3.08
N ALA A 83 11.29 14.28 4.30
CA ALA A 83 10.60 13.99 5.56
C ALA A 83 9.40 14.93 5.75
N LEU A 84 9.57 16.24 5.52
CA LEU A 84 8.47 17.21 5.61
C LEU A 84 7.39 16.95 4.55
N ARG A 85 7.79 16.75 3.28
CA ARG A 85 6.84 16.39 2.21
C ARG A 85 6.07 15.12 2.53
N TYR A 86 6.76 14.11 3.04
CA TYR A 86 6.13 12.85 3.45
C TYR A 86 5.14 13.05 4.60
N LEU A 87 5.55 13.77 5.65
CA LEU A 87 4.72 14.06 6.81
C LEU A 87 3.45 14.81 6.40
N THR A 88 3.58 15.88 5.62
CA THR A 88 2.45 16.67 5.11
C THR A 88 1.50 15.82 4.27
N GLN A 89 2.04 15.00 3.37
CA GLN A 89 1.22 14.11 2.54
C GLN A 89 0.54 13.01 3.37
N ALA A 90 1.23 12.45 4.36
CA ALA A 90 0.67 11.46 5.26
C ALA A 90 -0.48 12.06 6.07
N ILE A 91 -0.32 13.27 6.63
CA ILE A 91 -1.35 14.02 7.38
C ILE A 91 -2.56 14.30 6.49
N LYS A 92 -2.35 14.78 5.26
CA LYS A 92 -3.42 15.02 4.30
C LYS A 92 -4.24 13.76 4.01
N ARG A 93 -3.59 12.60 3.93
CA ARG A 93 -4.25 11.32 3.58
C ARG A 93 -4.92 10.62 4.76
N ASN A 94 -4.33 10.71 5.95
CA ASN A 94 -4.71 9.87 7.09
C ASN A 94 -5.27 10.69 8.27
N GLY A 95 -5.22 12.01 8.22
CA GLY A 95 -5.57 12.90 9.33
C GLY A 95 -4.36 13.25 10.20
N LYS A 96 -4.51 14.19 11.13
CA LYS A 96 -3.41 14.63 12.00
C LYS A 96 -3.24 13.70 13.21
N PRO A 97 -2.02 13.20 13.51
CA PRO A 97 -1.74 12.50 14.76
C PRO A 97 -1.51 13.47 15.94
N SER A 98 -1.74 13.00 17.17
CA SER A 98 -1.29 13.72 18.37
C SER A 98 0.17 13.42 18.69
N LEU A 99 0.67 12.23 18.30
CA LEU A 99 2.04 11.80 18.57
C LEU A 99 2.65 11.05 17.37
N VAL A 100 3.90 11.33 17.07
CA VAL A 100 4.71 10.62 16.07
C VAL A 100 5.92 10.00 16.74
N ASN A 101 6.08 8.70 16.57
CA ASN A 101 7.31 7.99 16.89
C ASN A 101 8.31 8.14 15.75
N ILE A 102 9.47 8.71 16.02
CA ILE A 102 10.57 8.77 15.05
C ILE A 102 11.76 7.96 15.56
N ASP A 103 12.61 7.55 14.64
CA ASP A 103 13.97 7.10 14.91
C ASP A 103 14.87 8.25 15.44
N LYS A 104 16.18 8.00 15.49
CA LYS A 104 17.16 9.01 15.90
C LYS A 104 17.49 10.01 14.77
N SER A 105 16.74 10.03 13.67
CA SER A 105 16.97 10.94 12.54
C SER A 105 16.73 12.39 12.93
N GLY A 106 17.78 13.21 12.76
CA GLY A 106 17.70 14.66 12.87
C GLY A 106 16.74 15.28 11.84
N ALA A 107 16.64 14.69 10.65
CA ALA A 107 15.80 15.18 9.57
C ALA A 107 14.31 14.96 9.82
N ASN A 108 13.90 13.80 10.36
CA ASN A 108 12.52 13.56 10.77
C ASN A 108 12.11 14.50 11.92
N LYS A 109 13.02 14.73 12.88
CA LYS A 109 12.79 15.68 13.97
C LYS A 109 12.61 17.10 13.43
N ALA A 110 13.49 17.54 12.53
CA ALA A 110 13.40 18.85 11.90
C ALA A 110 12.12 19.03 11.08
N ALA A 111 11.69 17.99 10.36
CA ALA A 111 10.43 18.01 9.60
C ALA A 111 9.20 18.17 10.50
N VAL A 112 9.14 17.48 11.65
CA VAL A 112 8.01 17.64 12.58
C VAL A 112 8.03 19.03 13.22
N THR A 113 9.21 19.54 13.60
CA THR A 113 9.34 20.91 14.12
C THR A 113 8.88 21.94 13.11
N GLN A 114 9.35 21.85 11.86
CA GLN A 114 8.94 22.76 10.78
C GLN A 114 7.44 22.71 10.54
N TYR A 115 6.87 21.50 10.45
CA TYR A 115 5.42 21.33 10.27
C TYR A 115 4.60 21.97 11.40
N ASN A 116 5.04 21.78 12.65
CA ASN A 116 4.39 22.37 13.82
C ASN A 116 4.42 23.91 13.77
N THR A 117 5.57 24.51 13.40
CA THR A 117 5.73 25.95 13.21
C THR A 117 4.81 26.48 12.11
N ASP A 118 4.86 25.88 10.92
CA ASP A 118 4.13 26.36 9.74
C ASP A 118 2.61 26.29 9.91
N ASN A 119 2.11 25.36 10.73
CA ASN A 119 0.68 25.10 10.87
C ASN A 119 0.12 25.54 12.23
N SER A 120 0.94 26.11 13.12
CA SER A 120 0.58 26.39 14.52
C SER A 120 0.00 25.16 15.23
N GLN A 121 0.61 23.99 14.99
CA GLN A 121 0.16 22.71 15.51
C GLN A 121 1.17 22.13 16.50
N ARG A 122 0.69 21.23 17.36
CA ARG A 122 1.54 20.51 18.32
C ARG A 122 1.39 19.00 18.13
N VAL A 123 2.17 18.46 17.21
CA VAL A 123 2.41 17.01 17.11
C VAL A 123 3.58 16.66 18.04
N VAL A 124 3.34 15.78 19.01
CA VAL A 124 4.37 15.36 19.98
C VAL A 124 5.31 14.36 19.33
N VAL A 125 6.63 14.58 19.47
CA VAL A 125 7.65 13.66 18.99
C VAL A 125 8.06 12.71 20.11
N ARG A 126 8.09 11.40 19.82
CA ARG A 126 8.64 10.37 20.71
C ARG A 126 9.74 9.59 19.98
N GLN A 127 10.77 9.20 20.71
CA GLN A 127 11.79 8.27 20.22
C GLN A 127 11.77 6.99 21.05
N CYS A 128 11.18 5.92 20.49
CA CYS A 128 11.17 4.61 21.14
C CYS A 128 11.65 3.54 20.14
N LYS A 129 12.85 3.00 20.41
CA LYS A 129 13.50 1.99 19.56
C LYS A 129 12.60 0.79 19.28
N TYR A 130 11.96 0.24 20.30
CA TYR A 130 11.14 -0.96 20.18
C TYR A 130 9.90 -0.76 19.29
N LEU A 131 9.38 0.47 19.21
CA LEU A 131 8.23 0.76 18.37
C LEU A 131 8.62 0.91 16.89
N ASN A 132 9.90 1.11 16.58
CA ASN A 132 10.39 1.10 15.21
C ASN A 132 10.41 -0.32 14.63
N ASN A 133 10.51 -1.37 15.47
CA ASN A 133 10.47 -2.76 15.01
C ASN A 133 9.21 -3.10 14.20
N ILE A 134 8.09 -2.41 14.46
CA ILE A 134 6.84 -2.59 13.71
C ILE A 134 6.97 -2.04 12.28
N ILE A 135 7.59 -0.86 12.13
CA ILE A 135 7.90 -0.29 10.82
C ILE A 135 8.87 -1.21 10.06
N GLU A 136 9.92 -1.67 10.75
CA GLU A 136 10.91 -2.59 10.17
C GLU A 136 10.29 -3.90 9.71
N GLN A 137 9.31 -4.42 10.44
CA GLN A 137 8.57 -5.61 10.02
C GLN A 137 7.74 -5.35 8.76
N ASP A 138 7.09 -4.19 8.67
CA ASP A 138 6.35 -3.78 7.47
C ASP A 138 7.28 -3.63 6.26
N HIS A 139 8.45 -3.01 6.45
CA HIS A 139 9.47 -2.88 5.41
C HIS A 139 10.01 -4.23 4.95
N ARG A 140 10.28 -5.16 5.87
CA ARG A 140 10.73 -6.52 5.53
C ARG A 140 9.71 -7.25 4.66
N ARG A 141 8.41 -7.10 4.94
CA ARG A 141 7.36 -7.70 4.10
C ARG A 141 7.40 -7.13 2.68
N ILE A 142 7.44 -5.80 2.53
CA ILE A 142 7.48 -5.15 1.22
C ILE A 142 8.73 -5.60 0.45
N LYS A 143 9.90 -5.53 1.08
CA LYS A 143 11.18 -5.96 0.49
C LYS A 143 11.16 -7.44 0.07
N ARG A 144 10.53 -8.32 0.83
CA ARG A 144 10.41 -9.75 0.47
C ARG A 144 9.61 -9.94 -0.82
N ILE A 145 8.51 -9.21 -0.98
CA ILE A 145 7.67 -9.29 -2.18
C ILE A 145 8.39 -8.66 -3.38
N THR A 146 8.96 -7.46 -3.21
CA THR A 146 9.55 -6.70 -4.32
C THR A 146 10.91 -7.24 -4.77
N ARG A 147 11.65 -7.98 -3.92
CA ARG A 147 12.95 -8.55 -4.31
C ARG A 147 12.86 -9.56 -5.44
N LEU A 148 11.80 -10.37 -5.48
CA LEU A 148 11.57 -11.33 -6.58
C LEU A 148 11.10 -10.67 -7.88
N MET A 149 10.77 -9.37 -7.85
CA MET A 149 10.34 -8.61 -9.02
C MET A 149 11.52 -8.05 -9.84
N LEU A 150 12.77 -8.32 -9.43
CA LEU A 150 14.01 -7.84 -10.08
C LEU A 150 14.08 -6.30 -10.23
N GLY A 151 13.41 -5.58 -9.33
CA GLY A 151 13.35 -4.12 -9.34
C GLY A 151 12.31 -3.54 -10.31
N PHE A 152 12.06 -2.24 -10.19
CA PHE A 152 11.09 -1.54 -11.04
C PHE A 152 11.81 -0.74 -12.12
N LYS A 153 11.40 -0.92 -13.38
CA LYS A 153 11.95 -0.16 -14.51
C LYS A 153 11.46 1.28 -14.59
N ASN A 154 10.33 1.61 -13.94
CA ASN A 154 9.77 2.96 -13.93
C ASN A 154 8.97 3.26 -12.65
N PHE A 155 8.87 4.55 -12.30
CA PHE A 155 8.21 5.02 -11.09
C PHE A 155 6.70 4.75 -11.08
N ASN A 156 6.02 4.84 -12.22
CA ASN A 156 4.58 4.58 -12.29
C ASN A 156 4.26 3.13 -11.91
N SER A 157 5.03 2.17 -12.41
CA SER A 157 4.87 0.75 -12.10
C SER A 157 5.24 0.45 -10.66
N ALA A 158 6.31 1.08 -10.13
CA ALA A 158 6.66 1.00 -8.72
C ALA A 158 5.52 1.49 -7.84
N GLN A 159 4.98 2.68 -8.14
CA GLN A 159 3.89 3.29 -7.39
C GLN A 159 2.63 2.42 -7.41
N SER A 160 2.20 1.95 -8.59
CA SER A 160 1.04 1.07 -8.72
C SER A 160 1.22 -0.22 -7.93
N THR A 161 2.37 -0.87 -8.07
CA THR A 161 2.66 -2.14 -7.40
C THR A 161 2.69 -1.98 -5.89
N LEU A 162 3.41 -0.96 -5.39
CA LEU A 162 3.48 -0.68 -3.96
C LEU A 162 2.11 -0.32 -3.38
N ALA A 163 1.29 0.45 -4.09
CA ALA A 163 -0.09 0.74 -3.70
C ALA A 163 -0.92 -0.54 -3.54
N GLY A 164 -0.83 -1.47 -4.51
CA GLY A 164 -1.53 -2.75 -4.43
C GLY A 164 -1.05 -3.62 -3.26
N ILE A 165 0.27 -3.74 -3.05
CA ILE A 165 0.87 -4.47 -1.92
C ILE A 165 0.42 -3.88 -0.58
N GLU A 166 0.33 -2.55 -0.50
CA GLU A 166 -0.11 -1.83 0.69
C GLU A 166 -1.59 -2.07 0.98
N VAL A 167 -2.46 -2.02 -0.02
CA VAL A 167 -3.90 -2.34 0.11
C VAL A 167 -4.09 -3.72 0.72
N VAL A 168 -3.42 -4.75 0.18
CA VAL A 168 -3.49 -6.11 0.72
C VAL A 168 -2.99 -6.16 2.17
N ALA A 169 -1.90 -5.45 2.48
CA ALA A 169 -1.37 -5.38 3.84
C ALA A 169 -2.36 -4.76 4.83
N MET A 170 -2.98 -3.65 4.45
CA MET A 170 -3.94 -2.91 5.28
C MET A 170 -5.24 -3.71 5.49
N ILE A 171 -5.70 -4.45 4.46
CA ILE A 171 -6.82 -5.40 4.59
C ILE A 171 -6.47 -6.48 5.62
N LYS A 172 -5.30 -7.13 5.50
CA LYS A 172 -4.84 -8.15 6.46
C LYS A 172 -4.73 -7.63 7.90
N LYS A 173 -4.43 -6.34 8.06
CA LYS A 173 -4.40 -5.65 9.37
C LYS A 173 -5.78 -5.21 9.88
N GLY A 174 -6.86 -5.53 9.17
CA GLY A 174 -8.22 -5.19 9.59
C GLY A 174 -8.53 -3.69 9.49
N GLN A 175 -7.81 -2.94 8.66
CA GLN A 175 -7.99 -1.48 8.54
C GLN A 175 -9.20 -1.08 7.68
N VAL A 176 -9.97 -2.04 7.17
CA VAL A 176 -11.25 -1.80 6.49
C VAL A 176 -12.35 -1.50 7.53
N LYS A 177 -13.26 -0.55 7.27
CA LYS A 177 -14.42 -0.22 8.14
C LYS A 177 -15.23 -1.48 8.49
N LYS A 178 -15.70 -1.55 9.76
CA LYS A 178 -16.34 -2.75 10.34
C LYS A 178 -17.57 -3.25 9.57
N ASN A 179 -18.29 -2.35 8.91
CA ASN A 179 -19.49 -2.67 8.13
C ASN A 179 -19.19 -3.58 6.92
N ILE A 180 -17.93 -3.63 6.47
CA ILE A 180 -17.46 -4.46 5.34
C ILE A 180 -16.66 -5.67 5.86
N SER A 181 -15.98 -5.55 7.00
CA SER A 181 -14.99 -6.53 7.45
C SER A 181 -15.56 -7.71 8.26
N ARG A 182 -16.82 -7.66 8.73
CA ARG A 182 -17.31 -8.59 9.76
C ARG A 182 -17.50 -10.05 9.31
N GLN A 183 -17.54 -10.34 8.01
CA GLN A 183 -17.83 -11.69 7.48
C GLN A 183 -17.03 -12.10 6.23
N LEU A 184 -16.22 -11.20 5.66
CA LEU A 184 -15.53 -11.43 4.40
C LEU A 184 -14.07 -11.83 4.61
N SER A 185 -13.57 -12.81 3.85
CA SER A 185 -12.15 -13.17 3.86
C SER A 185 -11.28 -12.00 3.37
N CYS A 186 -9.97 -12.05 3.60
CA CYS A 186 -9.06 -11.03 3.07
C CYS A 186 -9.13 -10.91 1.53
N ALA A 187 -9.40 -12.01 0.83
CA ALA A 187 -9.55 -12.01 -0.62
C ALA A 187 -10.88 -11.35 -1.02
N ASP A 188 -11.97 -11.67 -0.33
CA ASP A 188 -13.29 -11.11 -0.64
C ASP A 188 -13.35 -9.61 -0.33
N GLN A 189 -12.71 -9.18 0.77
CA GLN A 189 -12.56 -7.75 1.07
C GLN A 189 -11.78 -7.01 -0.03
N PHE A 190 -10.78 -7.67 -0.65
CA PHE A 190 -10.04 -7.10 -1.78
C PHE A 190 -10.90 -7.04 -3.04
N TYR A 191 -11.64 -8.10 -3.37
CA TYR A 191 -12.52 -8.13 -4.54
C TYR A 191 -13.69 -7.14 -4.41
N ALA A 192 -14.21 -6.95 -3.20
CA ALA A 192 -15.25 -5.94 -2.89
C ALA A 192 -14.79 -4.48 -3.08
N LEU A 193 -13.48 -4.23 -3.27
CA LEU A 193 -13.00 -2.90 -3.69
C LEU A 193 -13.31 -2.60 -5.16
N ALA A 194 -13.42 -3.64 -5.99
CA ALA A 194 -13.69 -3.52 -7.42
C ALA A 194 -15.19 -3.47 -7.74
N ALA A 195 -16.04 -3.89 -6.78
CA ALA A 195 -17.49 -3.84 -6.85
C ALA A 195 -18.04 -2.40 -6.95
#